data_AF-A0AAD9VJS3-F1
#
_entry.id   AF-A0AAD9VJS3-F1
#
_cell.length_a   1.000
_cell.length_b   1.000
_cell.length_c   1.000
_cell.angle_alpha   90.00
_cell.angle_beta   90.00
_cell.angle_gamma   90.00
#
_symmetry.space_group_name_H-M   'P 1'
#
loop_
_entity.id
_entity.type
_entity.pdbx_description
1 polymer ?
#
loop_
_entity_poly.entity_id
_entity_poly.type
_entity_poly.pdbx_seq_one_letter_code
_entity_poly.pdbx_strand_id
1 'polypeptide(L)'
;MANSKARSTAYVSFDGRNQQELRVGDSLRVTTSIYPVPSICAADQITDWFDSLAECLHWNVRKRQKHLDELSDLTHSSSNDTLDSLDRDS
;
A
#
# COMPACT_ATOMS: atom_id res chain seq x y z
N MET A 1 21.25 4.88 25.27
CA MET A 1 20.17 5.44 26.11
C MET A 1 19.11 6.03 25.17
N ALA A 2 17.88 5.52 25.22
CA ALA A 2 16.78 6.04 24.40
C ALA A 2 16.48 7.51 24.77
N ASN A 3 16.09 8.32 23.79
CA ASN A 3 15.83 9.75 23.93
C ASN A 3 14.69 10.01 24.94
N SER A 4 14.96 10.77 26.01
CA SER A 4 13.98 11.08 27.07
C SER A 4 12.81 11.96 26.60
N LYS A 5 12.84 12.46 25.36
CA LYS A 5 11.75 13.24 24.73
C LYS A 5 10.91 12.44 23.74
N ALA A 6 11.12 11.13 23.57
CA ALA A 6 10.17 10.31 22.84
C ALA A 6 8.83 10.32 23.59
N ARG A 7 7.82 11.02 23.05
CA ARG A 7 6.53 11.27 23.72
C ARG A 7 5.60 10.06 23.72
N SER A 8 5.93 9.00 22.97
CA SER A 8 5.16 7.77 22.86
C SER A 8 6.03 6.54 23.07
N THR A 9 5.45 5.49 23.66
CA THR A 9 6.05 4.17 23.74
C THR A 9 6.15 3.52 22.36
N ALA A 10 7.12 2.62 22.19
CA ALA A 10 7.26 1.84 20.97
C ALA A 10 6.43 0.56 21.08
N TYR A 11 6.08 -0.06 19.96
CA TYR A 11 5.37 -1.32 19.91
C TYR A 11 6.10 -2.31 19.01
N VAL A 12 6.09 -3.59 19.40
CA VAL A 12 6.53 -4.71 18.57
C VAL A 12 5.34 -5.61 18.27
N SER A 13 5.30 -6.18 17.07
CA SER A 13 4.42 -7.29 16.70
C SER A 13 5.22 -8.37 15.99
N PHE A 14 4.73 -9.61 16.04
CA PHE A 14 5.34 -10.78 15.40
C PHE A 14 4.40 -11.24 14.29
N ASP A 15 4.85 -11.19 13.04
CA ASP A 15 4.05 -11.46 11.84
C ASP A 15 2.70 -10.72 11.81
N GLY A 16 2.69 -9.48 12.31
CA GLY A 16 1.49 -8.64 12.40
C GLY A 16 0.53 -9.00 13.55
N ARG A 17 0.89 -9.96 14.41
CA ARG A 17 0.11 -10.40 15.58
C ARG A 17 0.83 -10.09 16.89
N ASN A 18 0.16 -10.32 18.01
CA ASN A 18 0.72 -10.23 19.36
C ASN A 18 1.45 -8.91 19.63
N GLN A 19 0.73 -7.80 19.43
CA GLN A 19 1.30 -6.47 19.64
C GLN A 19 1.61 -6.24 21.12
N GLN A 20 2.85 -5.85 21.42
CA GLN A 20 3.34 -5.60 22.77
C GLN A 20 3.99 -4.22 22.87
N GLU A 21 3.67 -3.48 23.93
CA GLU A 21 4.30 -2.21 24.25
C GLU A 21 5.73 -2.42 24.76
N LEU A 22 6.68 -1.67 24.22
CA LEU A 22 8.07 -1.58 24.66
C LEU A 22 8.25 -0.35 25.54
N ARG A 23 8.63 -0.57 26.79
CA ARG A 23 8.87 0.48 27.78
C ARG A 23 10.33 0.92 27.76
N VAL A 24 10.58 2.08 28.36
CA VAL A 24 11.95 2.57 28.55
C VAL A 24 12.73 1.59 29.41
N GLY A 25 13.86 1.10 28.90
CA GLY A 25 14.69 0.09 29.56
C GLY A 25 14.56 -1.31 28.97
N ASP A 26 13.51 -1.57 28.18
CA ASP A 26 13.38 -2.83 27.44
C ASP A 26 14.38 -2.90 26.28
N SER A 27 14.75 -4.12 25.90
CA SER A 27 15.58 -4.37 24.73
C SER A 27 15.03 -5.52 23.91
N LEU A 28 15.23 -5.43 22.60
CA LEU A 28 14.75 -6.42 21.63
C LEU A 28 15.96 -7.09 21.00
N ARG A 29 15.98 -8.42 21.01
CA ARG A 29 17.02 -9.22 20.36
C ARG A 29 16.36 -10.16 19.37
N VAL A 30 16.73 -10.02 18.12
CA VAL A 30 16.27 -10.87 17.02
C VAL A 30 17.39 -11.84 16.67
N THR A 31 17.08 -13.12 16.65
CA THR A 31 18.00 -14.20 16.25
C THR A 31 17.30 -15.10 15.25
N THR A 32 18.05 -15.67 14.32
CA THR A 32 17.52 -16.68 13.41
C THR A 32 17.18 -17.95 14.20
N SER A 33 15.98 -18.49 13.97
CA SER A 33 15.57 -19.78 14.54
C SER A 33 16.42 -20.92 13.98
N ILE A 34 16.70 -21.94 14.79
CA ILE A 34 17.31 -23.19 14.33
C ILE A 34 16.29 -24.14 13.66
N TYR A 35 15.00 -23.79 13.72
CA TYR A 35 13.89 -24.51 13.11
C TYR A 35 13.27 -23.63 12.02
N PRO A 36 13.76 -23.70 10.77
CA PRO A 36 13.16 -22.97 9.66
C PRO A 36 11.81 -23.59 9.27
N VAL A 37 10.90 -22.77 8.77
CA VAL A 37 9.65 -23.24 8.16
C VAL A 37 9.98 -23.69 6.73
N PRO A 38 9.78 -24.97 6.36
CA PRO A 38 10.06 -25.44 5.01
C PRO A 38 9.06 -24.84 4.02
N SER A 39 9.57 -24.28 2.92
CA SER A 39 8.76 -23.82 1.78
C SER A 39 8.88 -24.83 0.64
N ILE A 40 7.74 -25.29 0.12
CA ILE A 40 7.68 -26.22 -1.01
C ILE A 40 7.52 -25.40 -2.29
N CYS A 41 8.40 -25.62 -3.26
CA CYS A 41 8.39 -24.94 -4.56
C CYS A 41 7.77 -25.82 -5.64
N ALA A 42 7.14 -25.19 -6.63
CA ALA A 42 6.66 -25.84 -7.84
C ALA A 42 7.81 -26.15 -8.81
N ALA A 43 8.72 -25.19 -9.04
CA ALA A 43 9.94 -25.38 -9.83
C ALA A 43 11.20 -25.26 -8.96
N ASP A 44 11.55 -24.05 -8.55
CA ASP A 44 12.67 -23.77 -7.65
C ASP A 44 12.43 -22.45 -6.89
N GLN A 45 13.20 -22.22 -5.81
CA GLN A 45 12.99 -21.07 -4.93
C GLN A 45 13.13 -19.72 -5.64
N ILE A 46 14.04 -19.63 -6.61
CA ILE A 46 14.34 -18.37 -7.29
C ILE A 46 13.23 -18.08 -8.30
N THR A 47 12.92 -19.06 -9.15
CA THR A 47 11.90 -18.92 -10.20
C THR A 47 10.52 -18.62 -9.59
N ASP A 48 10.06 -19.42 -8.63
CA ASP A 48 8.75 -19.25 -7.99
C ASP A 48 8.62 -17.88 -7.30
N TRP A 49 9.71 -17.40 -6.68
CA TRP A 49 9.74 -16.08 -6.05
C TRP A 49 9.62 -14.95 -7.07
N PHE A 50 10.39 -15.00 -8.16
CA PHE A 50 10.33 -13.99 -9.22
C PHE A 50 8.97 -13.96 -9.93
N ASP A 51 8.40 -15.12 -10.22
CA ASP A 51 7.08 -15.22 -10.85
C ASP A 51 6.00 -14.60 -9.94
N SER A 52 6.02 -14.92 -8.64
CA SER A 52 5.08 -14.34 -7.68
C SER A 52 5.17 -12.80 -7.60
N LEU A 53 6.38 -12.24 -7.69
CA LEU A 53 6.58 -10.79 -7.68
C LEU A 53 6.04 -10.13 -8.96
N ALA A 54 6.28 -10.75 -10.12
CA ALA A 54 5.80 -10.25 -11.39
C ALA A 54 4.27 -10.20 -11.43
N GLU A 55 3.62 -11.28 -10.96
CA GLU A 55 2.16 -11.40 -10.87
C GLU A 55 1.53 -10.48 -9.82
N CYS A 56 2.19 -10.21 -8.69
CA CYS A 56 1.60 -9.35 -7.66
C CYS A 56 1.77 -7.85 -7.97
N LEU A 57 2.94 -7.42 -8.45
CA LEU A 57 3.29 -5.99 -8.49
C LEU A 57 3.08 -5.34 -9.86
N HIS A 58 3.22 -6.09 -10.96
CA HIS A 58 3.06 -5.59 -12.34
C HIS A 58 3.89 -4.33 -12.70
N TRP A 59 4.95 -4.04 -11.97
CA TRP A 59 5.81 -2.84 -12.08
C TRP A 59 6.27 -2.48 -13.50
N ASN A 60 6.59 -3.47 -14.34
CA ASN A 60 7.08 -3.27 -15.70
C ASN A 60 5.98 -3.38 -16.77
N VAL A 61 4.75 -3.71 -16.39
CA VAL A 61 3.62 -3.81 -17.33
C VAL A 61 3.11 -2.41 -17.65
N ARG A 62 3.41 -1.95 -18.87
CA ARG A 62 2.94 -0.64 -19.35
C ARG A 62 1.55 -0.79 -19.97
N LYS A 63 0.56 -0.09 -19.43
CA LYS A 63 -0.74 0.08 -20.11
C LYS A 63 -0.57 1.00 -21.31
N ARG A 64 -1.20 0.67 -22.43
CA ARG A 64 -1.24 1.56 -23.60
C ARG A 64 -1.94 2.87 -23.21
N GLN A 65 -1.32 4.00 -23.50
CA GLN A 65 -1.95 5.31 -23.30
C GLN A 65 -3.25 5.39 -24.13
N LYS A 66 -4.35 5.79 -23.48
CA LYS A 66 -5.63 6.01 -24.15
C LYS A 66 -5.61 7.31 -24.95
N HIS A 67 -6.40 7.36 -26.02
CA HIS A 67 -6.61 8.60 -26.78
C HIS A 67 -7.33 9.63 -25.90
N LEU A 68 -7.01 10.92 -26.08
CA LEU A 68 -7.54 12.01 -25.26
C LEU A 68 -9.08 12.11 -25.33
N ASP A 69 -9.68 11.65 -26.43
CA ASP A 69 -11.12 11.77 -26.68
C ASP A 69 -12.00 10.95 -25.74
N GLU A 70 -11.49 9.97 -24.98
CA GLU A 70 -12.30 9.22 -23.99
C GLU A 70 -12.52 10.01 -22.68
N LEU A 71 -11.87 11.16 -22.49
CA LEU A 71 -12.07 12.03 -21.30
C LEU A 71 -13.20 13.04 -21.47
N SER A 72 -13.66 13.33 -22.70
CA SER A 72 -14.79 14.22 -22.93
C SER A 72 -16.08 13.71 -22.28
N ASP A 73 -16.24 12.38 -22.22
CA ASP A 73 -17.41 11.74 -21.58
C ASP A 73 -17.43 11.95 -20.06
N LEU A 74 -16.28 12.17 -19.42
CA LEU A 74 -16.19 12.50 -17.99
C LEU A 74 -16.36 14.00 -17.72
N THR A 75 -16.00 14.88 -18.67
CA THR A 75 -16.12 16.33 -18.52
C THR A 75 -17.48 16.90 -18.91
N HIS A 76 -18.28 16.17 -19.70
CA HIS A 76 -19.64 16.59 -20.07
C HIS A 76 -20.72 16.21 -19.04
N SER A 77 -20.39 15.36 -18.05
CA SER A 77 -21.37 14.94 -17.04
C SER A 77 -21.44 15.84 -15.80
N SER A 78 -20.68 16.95 -15.74
CA SER A 78 -20.63 17.89 -14.61
C SER A 78 -21.05 19.32 -14.94
N SER A 79 -21.85 19.53 -15.98
CA SER A 79 -22.30 20.87 -16.37
C SER A 79 -23.72 20.80 -16.91
N ASN A 80 -24.70 20.47 -16.06
CA ASN A 80 -26.12 20.72 -16.33
C ASN A 80 -26.85 20.79 -14.98
N ASP A 81 -26.60 21.84 -14.21
CA ASP A 81 -27.57 22.35 -13.23
C ASP A 81 -27.24 23.82 -12.94
N THR A 82 -28.29 24.66 -13.03
CA THR A 82 -28.44 26.02 -12.49
C THR A 82 -27.69 27.22 -13.13
N LEU A 83 -28.11 27.65 -14.33
CA LEU A 83 -28.05 29.09 -14.68
C LEU A 83 -28.94 29.49 -15.87
N ASP A 84 -30.26 29.30 -15.73
CA ASP A 84 -31.24 29.97 -16.61
C ASP A 84 -32.51 30.29 -15.82
N SER A 85 -32.51 31.41 -15.07
CA SER A 85 -33.72 32.09 -14.55
C SER A 85 -33.37 33.40 -13.83
N LEU A 86 -32.65 34.32 -14.49
CA LEU A 86 -32.62 35.73 -14.10
C LEU A 86 -32.33 36.56 -15.35
N ASP A 87 -33.36 36.85 -16.14
CA ASP A 87 -33.45 38.05 -16.99
C ASP A 87 -34.73 38.00 -17.85
N ARG A 88 -35.88 38.28 -17.24
CA ARG A 88 -37.05 38.83 -17.93
C ARG A 88 -37.78 39.78 -16.98
N ASP A 89 -37.23 40.98 -16.82
CA ASP A 89 -37.99 42.16 -16.46
C ASP A 89 -37.60 43.30 -17.41
N SER A 90 -38.47 43.54 -18.38
CA SER A 90 -38.69 44.81 -19.10
C SER A 90 -39.97 44.69 -19.92
#